data_AF-A0A7T1T6Z4-F1
#
_entry.id   AF-A0A7T1T6Z4-F1
#
_cell.length_a   1.000
_cell.length_b   1.000
_cell.length_c   1.000
_cell.angle_alpha   90.00
_cell.angle_beta   90.00
_cell.angle_gamma   90.00
#
_symmetry.space_group_name_H-M   'P 1'
#
loop_
_entity.id
_entity.type
_entity.pdbx_description
1 polymer ?
#
loop_
_entity_poly.entity_id
_entity_poly.type
_entity_poly.pdbx_seq_one_letter_code
_entity_poly.pdbx_strand_id
1 'polypeptide(L)'
;MPSRCGYLLAIPDDDELWTAAQAAEHFGYTGPNAAGQARASLRRWGVEPVRPPRPNVLNLYYADEVRSAYIGRPGVSHRSDLD
;
A
#
# COMPACT_ATOMS: atom_id res chain seq x y z
N MET A 1 29.40 -20.36 25.28
CA MET A 1 29.32 -18.99 24.74
C MET A 1 28.18 -18.93 23.74
N PRO A 2 27.06 -18.25 24.01
CA PRO A 2 26.01 -18.08 23.01
C PRO A 2 26.35 -16.90 22.11
N SER A 3 26.75 -17.19 20.87
CA SER A 3 26.89 -16.18 19.81
C SER A 3 25.50 -15.78 19.33
N ARG A 4 25.03 -14.62 19.81
CA ARG A 4 24.07 -13.78 19.08
C ARG A 4 24.75 -13.36 17.77
N CYS A 5 24.05 -13.53 16.65
CA CYS A 5 23.93 -12.58 15.52
C CYS A 5 23.43 -13.34 14.29
N GLY A 6 22.22 -13.00 13.86
CA GLY A 6 21.56 -13.59 12.71
C GLY A 6 20.15 -13.05 12.55
N TYR A 7 19.94 -11.74 12.80
CA TYR A 7 18.77 -11.08 12.24
C TYR A 7 19.05 -10.95 10.74
N LEU A 8 18.69 -11.98 9.98
CA LEU A 8 18.28 -11.81 8.60
C LEU A 8 17.00 -10.97 8.66
N LEU A 9 17.17 -9.65 8.70
CA LEU A 9 16.14 -8.75 8.21
C LEU A 9 15.93 -9.20 6.76
N ALA A 10 14.87 -9.96 6.51
CA ALA A 10 14.43 -10.27 5.18
C ALA A 10 14.21 -8.92 4.49
N ILE A 11 15.17 -8.54 3.65
CA ILE A 11 14.94 -7.50 2.66
C ILE A 11 13.90 -8.13 1.73
N PRO A 12 12.70 -7.54 1.57
CA PRO A 12 11.77 -8.04 0.57
C PRO A 12 12.39 -7.80 -0.80
N ASP A 13 13.08 -8.80 -1.34
CA ASP A 13 13.83 -8.75 -2.61
C ASP A 13 12.94 -8.74 -3.87
N ASP A 14 11.63 -8.52 -3.71
CA ASP A 14 10.70 -8.23 -4.79
C ASP A 14 9.86 -7.04 -4.35
N ASP A 15 10.27 -5.82 -4.73
CA ASP A 15 9.42 -4.63 -4.64
C ASP A 15 8.20 -4.83 -5.55
N GLU A 16 7.21 -5.57 -5.06
CA GLU A 16 5.99 -5.89 -5.78
C GLU A 16 5.27 -4.58 -6.08
N LEU A 17 5.21 -4.20 -7.36
CA LEU A 17 4.56 -2.98 -7.79
C LEU A 17 3.10 -3.25 -8.15
N TRP A 18 2.20 -2.52 -7.50
CA TRP A 18 0.77 -2.58 -7.75
C TRP A 18 0.30 -1.40 -8.60
N THR A 19 -0.57 -1.69 -9.55
CA THR A 19 -1.40 -0.66 -10.19
C THR A 19 -2.49 -0.18 -9.23
N ALA A 20 -3.09 0.97 -9.53
CA ALA A 20 -4.26 1.44 -8.80
C ALA A 20 -5.44 0.45 -8.84
N ALA A 21 -5.54 -0.41 -9.86
CA ALA A 21 -6.57 -1.45 -9.94
C ALA A 21 -6.32 -2.59 -8.95
N GLN A 22 -5.07 -3.08 -8.85
CA GLN A 22 -4.69 -4.09 -7.85
C GLN A 22 -4.85 -3.55 -6.42
N ALA A 23 -4.48 -2.29 -6.18
CA ALA A 23 -4.76 -1.63 -4.90
C ALA A 23 -6.27 -1.55 -4.61
N ALA A 24 -7.08 -1.27 -5.62
CA ALA A 24 -8.54 -1.24 -5.48
C ALA A 24 -9.13 -2.60 -5.09
N GLU A 25 -8.66 -3.68 -5.74
CA GLU A 25 -9.02 -5.05 -5.39
C GLU A 25 -8.64 -5.37 -3.94
N HIS A 26 -7.43 -5.01 -3.52
CA HIS A 26 -6.98 -5.19 -2.14
C HIS A 26 -7.85 -4.43 -1.13
N PHE A 27 -8.32 -3.24 -1.49
CA PHE A 27 -9.22 -2.44 -0.63
C PHE A 27 -10.67 -2.91 -0.66
N GLY A 28 -11.04 -3.79 -1.59
CA GLY A 28 -12.41 -4.23 -1.83
C GLY A 28 -13.26 -3.21 -2.58
N TYR A 29 -12.65 -2.27 -3.31
CA TYR A 29 -13.40 -1.34 -4.17
C TYR A 29 -13.86 -2.02 -5.44
N THR A 30 -15.11 -1.78 -5.81
CA THR A 30 -15.74 -2.37 -7.00
C THR A 30 -16.35 -1.29 -7.90
N GLY A 31 -16.63 -1.66 -9.14
CA GLY A 31 -17.26 -0.79 -10.13
C GLY A 31 -16.29 -0.10 -11.10
N PRO A 32 -16.82 0.68 -12.06
CA PRO A 32 -16.06 1.20 -13.20
C PRO A 32 -14.96 2.21 -12.82
N ASN A 33 -15.01 2.76 -11.60
CA ASN A 33 -14.06 3.74 -11.09
C ASN A 33 -13.29 3.25 -9.85
N ALA A 34 -13.22 1.93 -9.61
CA ALA A 34 -12.54 1.35 -8.45
C ALA A 34 -11.07 1.81 -8.36
N ALA A 35 -10.35 1.81 -9.49
CA ALA A 35 -8.97 2.29 -9.57
C ALA A 35 -8.83 3.80 -9.23
N GLY A 36 -9.80 4.62 -9.65
CA GLY A 36 -9.82 6.05 -9.31
C GLY A 36 -10.02 6.28 -7.81
N GLN A 37 -10.90 5.51 -7.17
CA GLN A 37 -11.12 5.56 -5.72
C GLN A 37 -9.89 5.10 -4.93
N ALA A 38 -9.23 4.03 -5.38
CA ALA A 38 -7.98 3.57 -4.78
C ALA A 38 -6.90 4.65 -4.86
N ARG A 39 -6.73 5.28 -6.04
CA ARG A 39 -5.77 6.37 -6.22
C ARG A 39 -6.04 7.57 -5.31
N ALA A 40 -7.31 7.94 -5.14
CA ALA A 40 -7.69 9.02 -4.24
C ALA A 40 -7.36 8.69 -2.78
N SER A 41 -7.62 7.44 -2.37
CA SER A 41 -7.33 6.95 -1.01
C SER A 41 -5.84 6.88 -0.73
N LEU A 42 -5.05 6.35 -1.66
CA LEU A 42 -3.58 6.31 -1.58
C LEU A 42 -2.99 7.71 -1.44
N ARG A 43 -3.45 8.67 -2.23
CA ARG A 43 -3.05 10.08 -2.10
C ARG A 43 -3.41 10.68 -0.75
N ARG A 44 -4.58 10.34 -0.22
CA ARG A 44 -5.00 10.79 1.12
C ARG A 44 -4.15 10.18 2.24
N TRP A 45 -3.61 8.97 2.03
CA TRP A 45 -2.72 8.29 2.97
C TRP A 45 -1.24 8.63 2.76
N GLY A 46 -0.92 9.48 1.78
CA GLY A 46 0.46 9.90 1.50
C GLY A 46 1.28 8.88 0.72
N VAL A 47 0.65 7.87 0.08
CA VAL A 47 1.33 6.92 -0.81
C VAL A 47 1.48 7.55 -2.18
N GLU A 48 2.71 7.86 -2.56
CA GLU A 48 3.04 8.42 -3.85
C GLU A 48 3.27 7.34 -4.91
N PRO A 49 2.90 7.57 -6.17
CA PRO A 49 3.15 6.63 -7.24
C PRO A 49 4.62 6.63 -7.64
N VAL A 50 5.16 5.44 -7.86
CA VAL A 50 6.40 5.25 -8.60
C VAL A 50 6.18 5.73 -10.03
N ARG A 51 6.83 6.84 -10.38
CA ARG A 51 6.68 7.44 -11.71
C ARG A 51 7.40 6.55 -12.74
N PRO A 52 6.70 5.97 -13.72
CA PRO A 52 7.36 5.16 -14.73
C PRO A 52 8.28 6.03 -15.61
N PRO A 53 9.34 5.46 -16.19
CA PRO A 53 10.31 6.19 -17.01
C PRO A 53 9.73 6.69 -18.35
N ARG A 54 8.46 6.39 -18.65
CA ARG A 54 7.79 6.77 -19.90
C ARG A 54 6.47 7.49 -19.63
N PRO A 55 6.17 8.58 -20.37
CA PRO A 55 4.83 9.14 -20.39
C PRO A 55 3.85 8.09 -20.94
N ASN A 56 2.67 7.97 -20.34
CA ASN A 56 1.57 7.05 -20.66
C ASN A 56 1.59 5.66 -20.00
N VAL A 57 2.53 5.36 -19.11
CA VAL A 57 2.46 4.14 -18.29
C VAL A 57 1.61 4.43 -17.04
N LEU A 58 0.81 3.44 -16.63
CA LEU A 58 -0.02 3.54 -15.43
C LEU A 58 0.84 3.83 -14.20
N ASN A 59 0.29 4.60 -13.27
CA ASN A 59 0.92 4.81 -11.97
C ASN A 59 1.05 3.46 -11.25
N LEU A 60 2.27 3.14 -10.84
CA LEU A 60 2.59 2.00 -10.00
C LEU A 60 2.81 2.47 -8.56
N TYR A 61 2.61 1.59 -7.60
CA TYR A 61 2.76 1.84 -6.17
C TYR A 61 3.48 0.66 -5.54
N TYR A 62 4.35 0.89 -4.57
CA TYR A 62 4.95 -0.22 -3.82
C TYR A 62 3.85 -0.92 -3.01
N ALA A 63 3.70 -2.24 -3.20
CA ALA A 63 2.69 -3.02 -2.50
C ALA A 63 2.84 -2.90 -0.98
N ASP A 64 4.06 -2.82 -0.46
CA ASP A 64 4.30 -2.65 0.98
C ASP A 64 3.86 -1.29 1.51
N GLU A 65 4.04 -0.22 0.73
CA GLU A 65 3.49 1.10 1.10
C GLU A 65 1.96 1.08 1.06
N VAL A 66 1.36 0.44 0.05
CA VAL A 66 -0.09 0.29 -0.08
C VAL A 66 -0.68 -0.49 1.11
N ARG A 67 -0.07 -1.63 1.47
CA ARG A 67 -0.46 -2.46 2.62
C ARG A 67 -0.31 -1.70 3.94
N SER A 68 0.84 -1.06 4.14
CA SER A 68 1.13 -0.28 5.35
C SER A 68 0.15 0.89 5.52
N ALA A 69 -0.13 1.60 4.43
CA ALA A 69 -1.09 2.70 4.42
C ALA A 69 -2.53 2.20 4.65
N TYR A 70 -2.90 1.03 4.13
CA TYR A 70 -4.21 0.43 4.37
C TYR A 70 -4.45 0.09 5.85
N ILE A 71 -3.41 -0.41 6.53
CA ILE A 71 -3.43 -0.71 7.97
C ILE A 71 -3.43 0.59 8.79
N GLY A 72 -2.59 1.57 8.43
CA GLY A 72 -2.41 2.84 9.14
C GLY A 72 -3.41 3.94 8.77
N ARG A 73 -4.47 3.63 8.02
CA ARG A 73 -5.35 4.65 7.43
C ARG A 73 -6.01 5.54 8.51
N PRO A 74 -5.97 6.88 8.37
CA PRO A 74 -6.64 7.82 9.27
C PRO A 74 -8.16 7.60 9.18
N GLY A 75 -8.72 6.99 10.23
CA GLY A 75 -10.09 6.48 10.25
C GLY A 75 -10.21 5.10 10.90
N VAL A 76 -9.10 4.36 11.07
CA VAL A 76 -9.00 3.25 12.03
C VAL A 76 -8.58 3.82 13.39
N SER A 77 -9.31 4.85 13.84
CA SER A 77 -9.40 5.10 15.27
C SER A 77 -10.24 3.95 15.80
N HIS A 78 -9.55 2.98 16.39
CA HIS A 78 -10.06 2.04 17.37
C HIS A 78 -11.28 2.64 18.08
N ARG A 79 -12.49 2.20 17.71
CA ARG A 79 -13.70 2.49 18.48
C ARG A 79 -13.63 1.61 19.73
N SER A 80 -12.74 1.97 20.64
CA SER A 80 -12.82 1.58 22.05
C SER A 80 -13.53 2.72 22.75
N ASP A 81 -14.82 2.83 22.45
CA ASP A 81 -15.80 3.56 23.25
C ASP A 81 -17.00 2.62 23.35
N LEU A 82 -16.80 1.55 24.11
CA LEU A 82 -17.83 0.68 24.66
C LEU A 82 -17.20 -0.02 25.87
N ASP A 83 -16.99 0.73 26.94
CA ASP A 83 -17.24 0.30 28.34
C ASP A 83 -17.33 1.53 29.25
#